data_AF-A0A8T0RZ96-F1
#
_entry.id   AF-A0A8T0RZ96-F1
#
_cell.length_a   1.000
_cell.length_b   1.000
_cell.length_c   1.000
_cell.angle_alpha   90.00
_cell.angle_beta   90.00
_cell.angle_gamma   90.00
#
_symmetry.space_group_name_H-M   'P 1'
#
loop_
_entity.id
_entity.type
_entity.pdbx_description
1 polymer ?
#
loop_
_entity_poly.entity_id
_entity_poly.type
_entity_poly.pdbx_seq_one_letter_code
_entity_poly.pdbx_strand_id
1 'polypeptide(L)'
;MVSQHGILLAVSIISDHFGPLVSKVCGCLLRHGALSLHEIVRRLGLSPGQVKNSLLVLIQHNCVQAFSTPRGSGGKTVTVYLAIFDNVLHRLRFSKFLSVVRADIPDQKLFLKDYFRMVG
;
A
#
# COMPACT_ATOMS: atom_id res chain seq x y z
N MET A 1 -12.13 12.27 4.39
CA MET A 1 -11.61 11.36 5.44
C MET A 1 -12.16 9.97 5.17
N VAL A 2 -11.32 8.93 5.16
CA VAL A 2 -11.75 7.55 4.92
C VAL A 2 -12.56 7.07 6.13
N SER A 3 -13.70 6.42 5.90
CA SER A 3 -14.53 5.90 7.00
C SER A 3 -13.80 4.77 7.74
N GLN A 4 -14.10 4.59 9.04
CA GLN A 4 -13.50 3.51 9.85
C GLN A 4 -13.70 2.13 9.22
N HIS A 5 -14.88 1.89 8.63
CA HIS A 5 -15.19 0.67 7.87
C HIS A 5 -14.32 0.51 6.61
N GLY A 6 -14.04 1.61 5.90
CA GLY A 6 -13.12 1.60 4.76
C GLY A 6 -11.71 1.17 5.14
N ILE A 7 -11.20 1.67 6.28
CA ILE A 7 -9.88 1.28 6.80
C ILE A 7 -9.84 -0.21 7.15
N LEU A 8 -10.88 -0.73 7.82
CA LEU A 8 -10.95 -2.15 8.17
C LEU A 8 -10.94 -3.05 6.93
N LEU A 9 -11.70 -2.67 5.90
CA LEU A 9 -11.70 -3.37 4.62
C LEU A 9 -10.30 -3.35 3.96
N ALA A 10 -9.67 -2.19 3.87
CA ALA A 10 -8.32 -2.04 3.32
C ALA A 10 -7.28 -2.90 4.06
N VAL A 11 -7.34 -2.91 5.39
CA VAL A 11 -6.47 -3.74 6.24
C VAL A 11 -6.71 -5.24 5.98
N SER A 12 -7.97 -5.66 5.83
CA SER A 12 -8.30 -7.05 5.51
C SER A 12 -7.73 -7.47 4.15
N ILE A 13 -7.90 -6.66 3.11
CA ILE A 13 -7.35 -6.92 1.76
C ILE A 13 -5.84 -7.11 1.83
N ILE A 14 -5.12 -6.17 2.46
CA ILE A 14 -3.66 -6.24 2.59
C ILE A 14 -3.24 -7.46 3.42
N SER A 15 -4.03 -7.84 4.42
CA SER A 15 -3.75 -9.04 5.23
C SER A 15 -3.85 -10.32 4.40
N ASP A 16 -4.86 -10.43 3.55
CA ASP A 16 -5.06 -11.62 2.70
C ASP A 16 -3.97 -11.74 1.63
N HIS A 17 -3.51 -10.61 1.07
CA HIS A 17 -2.51 -10.61 0.00
C HIS A 17 -1.06 -10.72 0.50
N PHE A 18 -0.72 -10.05 1.60
CA PHE A 18 0.68 -9.85 2.04
C PHE A 18 0.95 -10.29 3.47
N GLY A 19 -0.09 -10.76 4.16
CA GLY A 19 0.00 -11.21 5.54
C GLY A 19 -0.21 -10.11 6.59
N PRO A 20 -0.33 -10.54 7.86
CA PRO A 20 -0.76 -9.68 8.97
C PRO A 20 0.26 -8.61 9.35
N LEU A 21 1.56 -8.86 9.14
CA LEU A 21 2.62 -7.88 9.44
C LEU A 21 2.50 -6.63 8.55
N VAL A 22 2.37 -6.85 7.24
CA VAL A 22 2.26 -5.78 6.24
C VAL A 22 0.96 -5.01 6.42
N SER A 23 -0.12 -5.73 6.73
CA SER A 23 -1.43 -5.15 7.04
C SER A 23 -1.41 -4.22 8.26
N LYS A 24 -0.69 -4.58 9.33
CA LYS A 24 -0.51 -3.69 10.50
C LYS A 24 0.17 -2.38 10.13
N VAL A 25 1.21 -2.43 9.30
CA VAL A 25 1.92 -1.23 8.82
C VAL A 25 1.01 -0.36 7.94
N CYS A 26 0.30 -0.97 6.98
CA CYS A 26 -0.65 -0.27 6.13
C CYS A 26 -1.79 0.39 6.94
N GLY A 27 -2.37 -0.34 7.90
CA GLY A 27 -3.42 0.18 8.77
C GLY A 27 -2.95 1.34 9.64
N CYS A 28 -1.69 1.35 10.09
CA CYS A 28 -1.11 2.49 10.80
C CYS A 28 -1.10 3.75 9.93
N LEU A 29 -0.62 3.61 8.68
CA LEU A 29 -0.57 4.71 7.72
C LEU A 29 -1.97 5.23 7.34
N LEU A 30 -2.92 4.32 7.11
CA LEU A 30 -4.30 4.71 6.76
C LEU A 30 -5.02 5.45 7.89
N ARG A 31 -4.73 5.14 9.15
CA ARG A 31 -5.35 5.80 10.31
C ARG A 31 -4.71 7.13 10.67
N HIS A 32 -3.43 7.33 10.33
CA HIS A 32 -2.65 8.46 10.86
C HIS A 32 -2.04 9.35 9.76
N GLY A 33 -2.20 8.98 8.50
CA GLY A 33 -1.67 9.71 7.36
C GLY A 33 -0.17 9.45 7.14
N ALA A 34 0.53 10.49 6.68
CA ALA A 34 1.94 10.39 6.33
C ALA A 34 2.81 10.27 7.60
N LEU A 35 3.60 9.22 7.71
CA LEU A 35 4.48 8.96 8.87
C LEU A 35 5.91 8.64 8.43
N SER A 36 6.89 9.06 9.21
CA SER A 36 8.28 8.64 9.04
C SER A 36 8.53 7.22 9.55
N LEU A 37 9.60 6.56 9.09
CA LEU A 37 9.96 5.20 9.52
C LEU A 37 10.02 5.06 11.05
N HIS A 38 10.62 6.05 11.72
CA HIS A 38 10.76 6.06 13.17
C HIS A 38 9.41 6.14 13.89
N GLU A 39 8.47 6.93 13.37
CA GLU A 39 7.11 7.03 13.94
C GLU A 39 6.35 5.72 13.79
N ILE A 40 6.49 5.03 12.66
CA ILE A 40 5.85 3.74 12.42
C ILE A 40 6.40 2.68 13.38
N VAL A 41 7.73 2.60 13.51
CA VAL A 41 8.41 1.69 14.45
C VAL A 41 7.94 1.93 15.88
N ARG A 42 7.94 3.20 16.33
CA ARG A 42 7.51 3.57 17.68
C ARG A 42 6.05 3.24 17.95
N ARG A 43 5.16 3.44 16.97
CA ARG A 43 3.71 3.21 17.14
C ARG A 43 3.34 1.73 17.13
N LEU A 44 4.04 0.92 16.34
CA LEU A 44 3.72 -0.50 16.17
C LEU A 44 4.55 -1.43 17.07
N GLY A 45 5.61 -0.93 17.69
CA GLY A 45 6.53 -1.74 18.50
C GLY A 45 7.23 -2.85 17.71
N LEU A 46 7.33 -2.69 16.39
CA LEU A 46 7.95 -3.65 15.48
C LEU A 46 9.43 -3.33 15.28
N SER A 47 10.22 -4.33 14.87
CA SER A 47 11.62 -4.07 14.56
C SER A 47 11.76 -3.17 13.32
N PRO A 48 12.78 -2.30 13.24
CA PRO A 48 13.00 -1.46 12.06
C PRO A 48 13.11 -2.27 10.76
N GLY A 49 13.68 -3.48 10.82
CA GLY A 49 13.77 -4.39 9.68
C GLY A 49 12.40 -4.87 9.20
N GLN A 50 11.51 -5.27 10.12
CA GLN A 50 10.14 -5.67 9.78
C GLN A 50 9.34 -4.53 9.13
N VAL A 51 9.48 -3.31 9.66
CA VAL A 51 8.80 -2.13 9.10
C VAL A 51 9.35 -1.80 7.71
N LYS A 52 10.68 -1.82 7.51
CA LYS A 52 11.30 -1.59 6.20
C LYS A 52 10.82 -2.62 5.17
N ASN A 53 10.83 -3.90 5.51
CA ASN A 53 10.39 -4.97 4.59
C ASN A 53 8.89 -4.82 4.27
N SER A 54 8.06 -4.45 5.25
CA SER A 54 6.63 -4.21 5.02
C SER A 54 6.39 -3.00 4.11
N LEU A 55 7.13 -1.91 4.33
CA LEU A 55 7.06 -0.72 3.47
C LEU A 55 7.54 -1.02 2.05
N LEU A 56 8.60 -1.83 1.89
CA LEU A 56 9.11 -2.24 0.59
C LEU A 56 8.01 -2.94 -0.23
N VAL A 57 7.34 -3.94 0.37
CA VAL A 57 6.22 -4.65 -0.27
C VAL A 57 5.10 -3.67 -0.64
N LEU A 58 4.67 -2.81 0.30
CA LEU A 58 3.60 -1.85 0.03
C LEU A 58 3.95 -0.82 -1.06
N ILE A 59 5.21 -0.40 -1.16
CA ILE A 59 5.68 0.52 -2.20
C ILE A 59 5.74 -0.18 -3.56
N GLN A 60 6.30 -1.40 -3.62
CA GLN A 60 6.37 -2.19 -4.86
C GLN A 60 5.00 -2.43 -5.48
N HIS A 61 3.98 -2.63 -4.64
CA HIS A 61 2.59 -2.80 -5.09
C HIS A 61 1.78 -1.50 -5.15
N ASN A 62 2.46 -0.34 -5.17
CA ASN A 62 1.87 0.98 -5.31
C ASN A 62 0.79 1.31 -4.27
N CYS A 63 0.82 0.66 -3.10
CA CYS A 63 -0.12 0.89 -2.00
C CYS A 63 0.37 2.00 -1.06
N VAL A 64 1.67 2.27 -1.06
CA VAL A 64 2.30 3.33 -0.26
C VAL A 64 3.22 4.16 -1.13
N GLN A 65 3.18 5.47 -0.95
CA GLN A 65 4.10 6.41 -1.58
C GLN A 65 5.07 6.98 -0.54
N ALA A 66 6.35 7.03 -0.89
CA ALA A 66 7.38 7.68 -0.09
C ALA A 66 7.71 9.05 -0.70
N PHE A 67 7.82 10.08 0.13
CA PHE A 67 8.26 11.40 -0.31
C PHE A 67 9.08 12.10 0.78
N SER A 68 9.96 12.99 0.36
CA SER A 68 10.80 13.76 1.26
C SER A 68 10.07 15.04 1.65
N THR A 69 9.92 15.27 2.96
CA THR A 69 9.37 16.51 3.49
C THR A 69 10.48 17.28 4.23
N PRO A 70 10.64 18.60 3.99
CA PRO A 70 11.55 19.42 4.75
C PRO A 70 11.04 19.56 6.18
N ARG A 71 11.85 19.19 7.17
CA ARG A 71 11.53 19.46 8.58
C ARG A 71 12.12 20.81 8.98
N GLY A 72 11.26 21.84 8.98
CA GLY A 72 11.59 23.19 9.45
C GLY A 72 12.45 24.04 8.50
N SER A 73 12.66 25.30 8.89
CA SER A 73 13.30 26.37 8.10
C SER A 73 14.83 26.24 7.99
N GLY A 74 15.33 25.06 7.59
CA GLY A 74 16.76 24.78 7.41
C GLY A 74 17.19 23.34 7.77
N GLY A 75 16.24 22.43 8.04
CA GLY A 75 16.53 21.11 8.59
C GLY A 75 16.58 19.97 7.56
N LYS A 76 17.36 18.93 7.91
CA LYS A 76 17.51 17.65 7.19
C LYS A 76 16.16 17.15 6.66
N THR A 77 16.12 16.76 5.38
CA THR A 77 14.95 16.15 4.76
C THR A 77 14.61 14.83 5.44
N VAL A 78 13.33 14.60 5.72
CA VAL A 78 12.85 13.34 6.30
C VAL A 78 11.90 12.68 5.33
N THR A 79 12.14 11.41 5.03
CA THR A 79 11.22 10.60 4.23
C THR A 79 10.01 10.21 5.08
N VAL A 80 8.83 10.52 4.55
CA VAL A 80 7.54 10.10 5.10
C VAL A 80 6.85 9.17 4.10
N TYR A 81 6.05 8.27 4.64
CA TYR A 81 5.33 7.24 3.90
C TYR A 81 3.84 7.50 4.07
N LEU A 82 3.09 7.48 2.96
CA LEU A 82 1.65 7.69 2.95
C LEU A 82 0.98 6.50 2.24
N ALA A 83 -0.01 5.89 2.88
CA ALA A 83 -0.82 4.86 2.25
C ALA A 83 -1.85 5.49 1.31
N ILE A 84 -1.93 4.99 0.08
CA ILE A 84 -2.89 5.41 -0.94
C ILE A 84 -4.09 4.48 -0.88
N PHE A 85 -5.16 4.95 -0.23
CA PHE A 85 -6.36 4.16 0.02
C PHE A 85 -7.01 3.61 -1.27
N ASP A 86 -7.12 4.44 -2.31
CA ASP A 86 -7.71 4.04 -3.59
C ASP A 86 -6.96 2.87 -4.24
N ASN A 87 -5.62 2.89 -4.21
CA ASN A 87 -4.80 1.82 -4.77
C ASN A 87 -4.99 0.50 -4.01
N VAL A 88 -5.17 0.57 -2.69
CA VAL A 88 -5.49 -0.62 -1.88
C VAL A 88 -6.86 -1.18 -2.26
N LEU A 89 -7.89 -0.35 -2.43
CA LEU A 89 -9.22 -0.80 -2.84
C LEU A 89 -9.28 -1.29 -4.28
N HIS A 90 -8.47 -0.72 -5.19
CA HIS A 90 -8.43 -1.14 -6.59
C HIS A 90 -7.96 -2.59 -6.74
N ARG A 91 -7.21 -3.14 -5.77
CA ARG A 91 -6.88 -4.58 -5.72
C ARG A 91 -8.14 -5.47 -5.68
N LEU A 92 -9.25 -5.05 -5.06
CA LEU A 92 -10.52 -5.79 -5.08
C LEU A 92 -11.24 -5.72 -6.43
N ARG A 93 -11.21 -4.55 -7.08
CA ARG A 93 -11.90 -4.34 -8.36
C ARG A 93 -11.16 -4.94 -9.53
N PHE A 94 -9.88 -5.27 -9.37
CA PHE A 94 -9.04 -5.79 -10.42
C PHE A 94 -9.64 -7.04 -11.09
N SER A 95 -10.20 -7.97 -10.30
CA SER A 95 -10.85 -9.18 -10.82
C SER A 95 -12.09 -8.88 -11.70
N LYS A 96 -12.86 -7.83 -11.36
CA LYS A 96 -14.00 -7.38 -12.17
C LYS A 96 -13.56 -6.63 -13.43
N PHE A 97 -12.56 -5.74 -13.34
CA PHE A 97 -11.99 -5.08 -14.51
C PHE A 97 -11.43 -6.08 -15.51
N LEU A 98 -10.69 -7.09 -15.04
CA LEU A 98 -10.19 -8.16 -15.90
C LEU A 98 -11.32 -8.94 -16.56
N SER A 99 -12.44 -9.17 -15.85
CA SER A 99 -13.61 -9.86 -16.40
C SER A 99 -14.31 -9.07 -17.49
N VAL A 100 -14.38 -7.74 -17.36
CA VAL A 100 -14.96 -6.84 -18.37
C VAL A 100 -14.03 -6.73 -19.59
N VAL A 101 -12.73 -6.46 -19.38
CA VAL A 101 -11.74 -6.37 -20.49
C VAL A 101 -11.62 -7.70 -21.24
N ARG A 102 -11.78 -8.83 -20.54
CA ARG A 102 -11.80 -10.17 -21.14
C ARG A 102 -13.00 -10.42 -22.07
N ALA A 103 -14.09 -9.67 -21.90
CA ALA A 103 -15.24 -9.74 -22.81
C ALA A 103 -14.97 -8.99 -24.13
N ASP A 104 -14.20 -7.90 -24.09
CA ASP A 104 -14.01 -7.00 -25.23
C ASP A 104 -12.74 -7.28 -26.06
N ILE A 105 -11.71 -7.93 -25.49
CA ILE A 105 -10.42 -8.16 -26.18
C ILE A 105 -9.96 -9.62 -25.99
N PRO A 106 -10.30 -10.54 -26.92
CA PRO A 106 -10.03 -11.98 -26.74
C PRO A 106 -8.55 -12.38 -26.86
N ASP A 107 -7.70 -11.56 -27.52
CA ASP A 107 -6.35 -11.95 -27.97
C ASP A 107 -5.17 -11.47 -27.12
N GLN A 108 -5.34 -10.54 -26.16
CA GLN A 108 -4.23 -10.05 -25.31
C GLN A 108 -4.17 -10.70 -23.91
N LYS A 109 -4.69 -11.91 -23.77
CA LYS A 109 -4.80 -12.66 -22.50
C LYS A 109 -3.47 -12.85 -21.75
N LEU A 110 -2.36 -12.95 -22.48
CA LEU A 110 -1.06 -13.27 -21.91
C LEU A 110 -0.33 -12.02 -21.40
N PHE A 111 -0.32 -10.95 -22.20
CA PHE A 111 0.38 -9.70 -21.88
C PHE A 111 -0.18 -8.99 -20.65
N LEU A 112 -1.50 -8.94 -20.48
CA LEU A 112 -2.13 -8.34 -19.30
C LEU A 112 -1.88 -9.18 -18.05
N LYS A 113 -1.89 -10.52 -18.14
CA LYS A 113 -1.57 -11.37 -16.99
C LYS A 113 -0.11 -11.25 -16.56
N ASP A 114 0.82 -11.19 -17.52
CA ASP A 114 2.25 -11.13 -17.23
C ASP A 114 2.69 -9.75 -16.74
N TYR A 115 2.14 -8.67 -17.31
CA TYR A 115 2.37 -7.32 -16.79
C TYR A 115 1.84 -7.16 -15.37
N PHE A 116 0.68 -7.76 -15.06
CA PHE A 116 0.13 -7.74 -13.70
C PHE A 116 0.79 -8.72 -12.73
N ARG A 117 1.39 -9.82 -13.20
CA ARG A 117 2.22 -10.69 -12.36
C ARG A 117 3.55 -10.04 -12.00
N MET A 118 4.07 -9.14 -12.84
CA MET A 118 5.25 -8.33 -12.51
C MET A 118 4.95 -7.21 -11.51
N VAL A 119 3.70 -6.75 -11.40
CA VAL A 119 3.28 -5.61 -10.54
C VAL A 119 2.51 -6.06 -9.28
N GLY A 120 1.92 -7.26 -9.28
CA GLY A 120 1.00 -7.79 -8.27
C GLY A 120 1.67 -8.54 -7.13
#